data_AF-A0A1A8QJL3-F1
#
_entry.id   AF-A0A1A8QJL3-F1
#
_cell.length_a   1.000
_cell.length_b   1.000
_cell.length_c   1.000
_cell.angle_alpha   90.00
_cell.angle_beta   90.00
_cell.angle_gamma   90.00
#
_symmetry.space_group_name_H-M   'P 1'
#
loop_
_entity.id
_entity.type
_entity.pdbx_description
1 polymer ?
#
loop_
_entity_poly.entity_id
_entity_poly.type
_entity_poly.pdbx_seq_one_letter_code
_entity_poly.pdbx_strand_id
1 'polypeptide(L)'
;MHWRSHVAGITFSCVFVVTHFTNKFVLSVLKFTYPTLFQGWQTLIGAVLLLLAGKLGWVEMRHISRSAALSWLPGSFLFVGNIYAGSRALSHIDIPFYFTMQNSSFVVSYMMTRILHRDRTSWLKSISVLLMLLSAINLPLFDPQFDYSAYLWAFCHLFCVGAYRVFHVQHKASNL
;
A
#
# COMPACT_ATOMS: atom_id res chain seq x y z
N MET A 1 10.42 -8.05 25.07
CA MET A 1 10.07 -7.02 24.05
C MET A 1 10.13 -7.55 22.61
N HIS A 2 11.10 -8.40 22.23
CA HIS A 2 11.19 -9.00 20.88
C HIS A 2 9.99 -9.90 20.50
N TRP A 3 9.52 -10.78 21.41
CA TRP A 3 8.41 -11.70 21.14
C TRP A 3 7.12 -10.99 20.67
N ARG A 4 6.73 -9.89 21.31
CA ARG A 4 5.57 -9.09 20.91
C ARG A 4 5.69 -8.54 19.48
N SER A 5 6.89 -8.13 19.08
CA SER A 5 7.15 -7.66 17.73
C SER A 5 7.07 -8.79 16.70
N HIS A 6 7.57 -9.99 17.04
CA HIS A 6 7.47 -11.16 16.16
C HIS A 6 6.02 -11.61 15.99
N VAL A 7 5.24 -11.68 17.07
CA VAL A 7 3.82 -12.04 17.03
C VAL A 7 3.03 -11.02 16.19
N ALA A 8 3.28 -9.72 16.39
CA ALA A 8 2.65 -8.67 15.58
C ALA A 8 3.02 -8.79 14.09
N GLY A 9 4.28 -9.07 13.79
CA GLY A 9 4.76 -9.28 12.41
C GLY A 9 4.08 -10.48 11.74
N ILE A 10 4.03 -11.63 12.43
CA ILE A 10 3.37 -12.84 11.93
C ILE A 10 1.88 -12.58 11.71
N THR A 11 1.21 -11.96 12.70
CA THR A 11 -0.22 -11.63 12.60
C THR A 11 -0.48 -10.72 11.40
N PHE A 12 0.34 -9.68 11.22
CA PHE A 12 0.26 -8.78 10.08
C PHE A 12 0.45 -9.54 8.76
N SER A 13 1.47 -10.40 8.64
CA SER A 13 1.72 -11.19 7.44
C SER A 13 0.56 -12.13 7.11
N CYS A 14 0.01 -12.84 8.10
CA CYS A 14 -1.14 -13.72 7.89
C CYS A 14 -2.37 -12.94 7.40
N VAL A 15 -2.74 -11.86 8.08
CA VAL A 15 -3.89 -11.02 7.70
C VAL A 15 -3.67 -10.40 6.32
N PHE A 16 -2.45 -9.93 6.04
CA PHE A 16 -2.08 -9.36 4.74
C PHE A 16 -2.28 -10.38 3.61
N VAL A 17 -1.76 -11.59 3.75
CA VAL A 17 -1.91 -12.65 2.74
C VAL A 17 -3.38 -13.02 2.56
N VAL A 18 -4.10 -13.32 3.64
CA VAL A 18 -5.52 -13.70 3.60
C VAL A 18 -6.36 -12.61 2.93
N THR A 19 -6.09 -11.33 3.22
CA THR A 19 -6.80 -10.20 2.63
C THR A 19 -6.59 -10.14 1.11
N HIS A 20 -5.36 -10.32 0.62
CA HIS A 20 -5.07 -10.28 -0.81
C HIS A 20 -5.69 -11.47 -1.56
N PHE A 21 -5.65 -12.67 -0.99
CA PHE A 21 -6.34 -13.83 -1.56
C PHE A 21 -7.86 -13.63 -1.61
N THR A 22 -8.45 -13.09 -0.54
CA THR A 22 -9.88 -12.77 -0.48
C THR A 22 -10.25 -11.73 -1.53
N ASN A 23 -9.46 -10.65 -1.63
CA ASN A 23 -9.68 -9.61 -2.64
C ASN A 23 -9.56 -10.16 -4.06
N LYS A 24 -8.53 -10.98 -4.35
CA LYS A 24 -8.37 -11.65 -5.65
C LYS A 24 -9.58 -12.53 -5.97
N PHE A 25 -10.06 -13.31 -5.01
CA PHE A 25 -11.24 -14.15 -5.20
C PHE A 25 -12.49 -13.33 -5.56
N VAL A 26 -12.76 -12.25 -4.82
CA VAL A 26 -13.91 -11.37 -5.08
C VAL A 26 -13.79 -10.67 -6.45
N LEU A 27 -12.60 -10.18 -6.78
CA LEU A 27 -12.40 -9.38 -7.99
C LEU A 27 -12.31 -10.24 -9.26
N SER A 28 -11.62 -11.39 -9.20
CA SER A 28 -11.36 -12.22 -10.37
C SER A 28 -12.36 -13.38 -10.51
N VAL A 29 -12.70 -14.07 -9.42
CA VAL A 29 -13.54 -15.29 -9.47
C VAL A 29 -15.02 -14.93 -9.39
N LEU A 30 -15.41 -14.11 -8.42
CA LEU A 30 -16.80 -13.61 -8.34
C LEU A 30 -17.10 -12.52 -9.37
N LYS A 31 -16.07 -12.03 -10.08
CA LYS A 31 -16.16 -11.00 -11.13
C LYS A 31 -16.88 -9.73 -10.65
N PHE A 32 -16.60 -9.30 -9.42
CA PHE A 32 -17.17 -8.05 -8.91
C PHE A 32 -16.52 -6.85 -9.64
N THR A 33 -17.21 -6.28 -10.62
CA THR A 33 -16.67 -5.27 -11.55
C THR A 33 -16.69 -3.83 -11.03
N TYR A 34 -16.98 -3.60 -9.74
CA TYR A 34 -17.03 -2.27 -9.13
C TYR A 34 -15.97 -2.06 -8.04
N PRO A 35 -14.66 -1.95 -8.40
CA PRO A 35 -13.57 -1.79 -7.44
C PRO A 35 -13.76 -0.61 -6.48
N THR A 36 -14.33 0.50 -6.95
CA THR A 36 -14.56 1.69 -6.11
C THR A 36 -15.59 1.43 -5.01
N LEU A 37 -16.69 0.74 -5.33
CA LEU A 37 -17.69 0.34 -4.34
C LEU A 37 -17.11 -0.67 -3.36
N PHE A 38 -16.34 -1.65 -3.85
CA PHE A 38 -15.69 -2.64 -3.00
C PHE A 38 -14.73 -2.00 -2.01
N GLN A 39 -13.84 -1.12 -2.49
CA GLN A 39 -12.88 -0.40 -1.66
C GLN A 39 -13.54 0.62 -0.73
N GLY A 40 -14.58 1.31 -1.21
CA GLY A 40 -15.41 2.20 -0.39
C GLY A 40 -16.08 1.46 0.76
N TRP A 41 -16.59 0.25 0.51
CA TRP A 41 -17.18 -0.60 1.53
C TRP A 41 -16.14 -1.05 2.56
N GLN A 42 -14.97 -1.53 2.12
CA GLN A 42 -13.88 -1.95 3.01
C GLN A 42 -13.41 -0.80 3.92
N THR A 43 -13.24 0.39 3.37
CA THR A 43 -12.82 1.59 4.14
C THR A 43 -13.92 2.06 5.10
N LEU A 44 -15.20 2.00 4.71
CA LEU A 44 -16.33 2.30 5.58
C LEU A 44 -16.40 1.34 6.78
N ILE A 45 -16.33 0.03 6.54
CA ILE A 45 -16.33 -0.97 7.62
C ILE A 45 -15.13 -0.78 8.54
N GLY A 46 -13.94 -0.52 7.99
CA GLY A 46 -12.76 -0.18 8.79
C GLY A 46 -12.98 1.05 9.68
N ALA A 47 -13.60 2.11 9.16
CA ALA A 47 -13.93 3.32 9.92
C ALA A 47 -14.96 3.03 11.02
N VAL A 48 -16.02 2.28 10.73
CA VAL A 48 -17.03 1.90 11.73
C VAL A 48 -16.40 1.08 12.86
N LEU A 49 -15.58 0.09 12.53
CA LEU A 49 -14.88 -0.73 13.53
C LEU A 49 -13.93 0.11 14.40
N LEU A 50 -13.19 1.04 13.80
CA LEU A 50 -12.31 1.94 14.55
C LEU A 50 -13.11 2.86 15.51
N LEU A 51 -14.23 3.41 15.05
CA LEU A 51 -15.10 4.26 15.88
C LEU A 51 -15.74 3.47 17.02
N LEU A 52 -16.16 2.23 16.78
CA LEU A 52 -16.68 1.33 17.81
C LEU A 52 -15.60 0.96 18.82
N ALA A 53 -14.39 0.60 18.37
CA ALA A 53 -13.26 0.33 19.25
C ALA A 53 -12.89 1.54 20.11
N GLY A 54 -12.94 2.74 19.54
CA GLY A 54 -12.77 3.99 20.28
C GLY A 54 -13.86 4.21 21.33
N LYS A 55 -15.14 3.99 21.00
CA LYS A 55 -16.26 4.08 21.95
C LYS A 55 -16.17 3.06 23.09
N LEU A 56 -15.66 1.87 22.80
CA LEU A 56 -15.45 0.80 23.79
C LEU A 56 -14.18 1.00 24.64
N GLY A 57 -13.38 2.04 24.37
CA GLY A 57 -12.12 2.30 25.08
C GLY A 57 -10.99 1.34 24.72
N TRP A 58 -11.11 0.56 23.63
CA TRP A 58 -10.06 -0.34 23.17
C TRP A 58 -8.92 0.39 22.44
N VAL A 59 -9.19 1.57 21.91
CA VAL A 59 -8.22 2.41 21.19
C VAL A 59 -8.36 3.86 21.62
N GLU A 60 -7.23 4.51 21.90
CA GLU A 60 -7.19 5.95 22.15
C GLU A 60 -7.38 6.73 20.84
N MET A 61 -8.50 7.44 20.73
CA MET A 61 -8.80 8.29 19.57
C MET A 61 -8.29 9.72 19.82
N ARG A 62 -7.39 10.20 18.97
CA ARG A 62 -6.94 11.60 19.01
C ARG A 62 -7.95 12.51 18.33
N HIS A 63 -8.19 13.68 18.91
CA HIS A 63 -9.00 14.72 18.27
C HIS A 63 -8.27 15.28 17.04
N ILE A 64 -8.92 15.24 15.88
CA ILE A 64 -8.38 15.76 14.63
C ILE A 64 -8.97 17.16 14.40
N SER A 65 -8.11 18.19 14.36
CA SER A 65 -8.55 19.55 14.01
C SER A 65 -8.91 19.63 12.52
N ARG A 66 -9.78 20.57 12.14
CA ARG A 66 -10.15 20.77 10.71
C ARG A 66 -8.93 21.08 9.83
N SER A 67 -7.98 21.87 10.35
CA SER A 67 -6.72 22.17 9.66
C SER A 67 -5.87 20.91 9.47
N ALA A 68 -5.76 20.06 10.50
CA ALA A 68 -5.07 18.78 10.39
C ALA A 68 -5.76 17.88 9.34
N ALA A 69 -7.09 17.78 9.34
CA ALA A 69 -7.82 17.02 8.33
C ALA A 69 -7.57 17.53 6.90
N LEU A 70 -7.58 18.84 6.68
CA LEU A 70 -7.31 19.44 5.36
C LEU A 70 -5.88 19.19 4.88
N SER A 71 -4.89 19.32 5.79
CA SER A 71 -3.49 19.03 5.45
C SER A 71 -3.25 17.56 5.08
N TRP A 72 -4.14 16.64 5.48
CA TRP A 72 -4.09 15.22 5.13
C TRP A 72 -4.72 14.89 3.77
N LEU A 73 -5.43 15.81 3.11
CA LEU A 73 -6.08 15.56 1.82
C LEU A 73 -5.15 14.98 0.74
N PRO A 74 -3.90 15.45 0.57
CA PRO A 74 -2.98 14.83 -0.40
C PRO A 74 -2.69 13.35 -0.06
N GLY A 75 -2.49 13.04 1.22
CA GLY A 75 -2.32 11.68 1.70
C GLY A 75 -3.56 10.82 1.46
N SER A 76 -4.75 11.36 1.71
CA SER A 76 -6.02 10.68 1.42
C SER A 76 -6.19 10.39 -0.07
N PHE A 77 -5.84 11.32 -0.95
CA PHE A 77 -5.88 11.12 -2.40
C PHE A 77 -4.92 10.01 -2.85
N LEU A 78 -3.68 10.02 -2.35
CA LEU A 78 -2.70 8.97 -2.61
C LEU A 78 -3.16 7.60 -2.08
N PHE A 79 -3.82 7.58 -0.92
CA PHE A 79 -4.40 6.36 -0.36
C PHE A 79 -5.53 5.80 -1.23
N VAL A 80 -6.46 6.65 -1.69
CA VAL A 80 -7.53 6.24 -2.62
C VAL A 80 -6.95 5.73 -3.94
N GLY A 81 -5.95 6.42 -4.50
CA GLY A 81 -5.25 5.98 -5.70
C GLY A 81 -4.57 4.62 -5.52
N ASN A 82 -3.89 4.42 -4.38
CA ASN A 82 -3.26 3.16 -3.99
C ASN A 82 -4.27 2.00 -4.00
N ILE A 83 -5.36 2.10 -3.25
CA ILE A 83 -6.33 1.00 -3.09
C ILE A 83 -7.11 0.71 -4.39
N TYR A 84 -7.43 1.75 -5.17
CA TYR A 84 -8.13 1.60 -6.45
C TYR A 84 -7.24 0.97 -7.52
N ALA A 85 -6.06 1.56 -7.77
CA ALA A 85 -5.11 1.04 -8.75
C ALA A 85 -4.62 -0.36 -8.35
N GLY A 86 -4.42 -0.59 -7.04
CA GLY A 86 -4.07 -1.89 -6.48
C GLY A 86 -5.14 -2.95 -6.76
N SER A 87 -6.42 -2.62 -6.57
CA SER A 87 -7.53 -3.54 -6.87
C SER A 87 -7.63 -3.86 -8.36
N ARG A 88 -7.49 -2.84 -9.23
CA ARG A 88 -7.49 -3.04 -10.69
C ARG A 88 -6.35 -3.96 -11.12
N ALA A 89 -5.14 -3.71 -10.65
CA ALA A 89 -3.97 -4.55 -10.92
C ALA A 89 -4.17 -5.98 -10.39
N LEU A 90 -4.59 -6.13 -9.13
CA LEU A 90 -4.80 -7.42 -8.49
C LEU A 90 -5.87 -8.26 -9.19
N SER A 91 -6.89 -7.63 -9.78
CA SER A 91 -7.96 -8.36 -10.47
C SER A 91 -7.50 -9.12 -11.72
N HIS A 92 -6.38 -8.72 -12.34
CA HIS A 92 -5.84 -9.37 -13.54
C HIS A 92 -4.49 -10.05 -13.27
N ILE A 93 -3.60 -9.46 -12.47
CA ILE A 93 -2.27 -10.01 -12.18
C ILE A 93 -2.36 -11.07 -11.08
N ASP A 94 -1.67 -12.19 -11.26
CA ASP A 94 -1.58 -13.24 -10.24
C ASP A 94 -0.84 -12.78 -8.97
N ILE A 95 -1.26 -13.30 -7.82
CA ILE A 95 -0.80 -12.82 -6.50
C ILE A 95 0.74 -12.81 -6.36
N PRO A 96 1.50 -13.84 -6.78
CA PRO A 96 2.96 -13.81 -6.69
C PRO A 96 3.59 -12.67 -7.51
N PHE A 97 3.05 -12.42 -8.70
CA PHE A 97 3.50 -11.33 -9.57
C PHE A 97 3.14 -9.98 -8.97
N TYR A 98 1.91 -9.85 -8.47
CA TYR A 98 1.44 -8.64 -7.80
C TYR A 98 2.29 -8.29 -6.56
N PHE A 99 2.60 -9.26 -5.69
CA PHE A 99 3.45 -9.03 -4.51
C PHE A 99 4.86 -8.61 -4.88
N THR A 100 5.44 -9.25 -5.90
CA THR A 100 6.78 -8.90 -6.38
C THR A 100 6.82 -7.48 -6.93
N MET A 101 5.82 -7.08 -7.72
CA MET A 101 5.66 -5.70 -8.17
C MET A 101 5.47 -4.74 -6.99
N GLN A 102 4.57 -5.06 -6.05
CA GLN A 102 4.25 -4.22 -4.89
C GLN A 102 5.48 -3.91 -4.03
N ASN A 103 6.39 -4.86 -3.90
CA ASN A 103 7.67 -4.63 -3.23
C ASN A 103 8.45 -3.46 -3.86
N SER A 104 8.37 -3.25 -5.18
CA SER A 104 9.04 -2.13 -5.84
C SER A 104 8.48 -0.74 -5.52
N SER A 105 7.40 -0.64 -4.75
CA SER A 105 7.00 0.64 -4.12
C SER A 105 8.08 1.25 -3.22
N PHE A 106 8.98 0.42 -2.66
CA PHE A 106 10.16 0.89 -1.93
C PHE A 106 11.15 1.63 -2.83
N VAL A 107 11.26 1.25 -4.11
CA VAL A 107 12.09 1.96 -5.10
C VAL A 107 11.55 3.36 -5.32
N VAL A 108 10.23 3.50 -5.54
CA VAL A 108 9.56 4.80 -5.68
C VAL A 108 9.80 5.67 -4.46
N SER A 109 9.54 5.13 -3.26
CA SER A 109 9.74 5.84 -2.00
C SER A 109 11.19 6.35 -1.88
N TYR A 110 12.14 5.49 -2.17
CA TYR A 110 13.57 5.79 -2.09
C TYR A 110 13.98 6.89 -3.08
N MET A 111 13.52 6.81 -4.33
CA MET A 111 13.78 7.84 -5.36
C MET A 111 13.21 9.20 -4.94
N MET A 112 11.96 9.24 -4.46
CA MET A 112 11.32 10.46 -3.99
C MET A 112 12.06 11.09 -2.80
N THR A 113 12.39 10.29 -1.78
CA THR A 113 13.17 10.78 -0.62
C THR A 113 14.53 11.31 -1.06
N ARG A 114 15.22 10.63 -1.99
CA ARG A 114 16.51 11.10 -2.54
C ARG A 114 16.39 12.43 -3.26
N ILE A 115 15.32 12.63 -4.04
CA ILE A 115 15.06 13.90 -4.75
C ILE A 115 14.76 15.03 -3.75
N LEU A 116 13.92 14.75 -2.74
CA LEU A 116 13.44 15.76 -1.79
C LEU A 116 14.49 16.15 -0.73
N HIS A 117 15.23 15.18 -0.18
CA HIS A 117 16.12 15.41 0.96
C HIS A 117 17.61 15.37 0.61
N ARG A 118 17.98 14.98 -0.63
CA ARG A 118 19.39 14.82 -1.08
C ARG A 118 20.29 13.99 -0.16
N ASP A 119 19.70 13.09 0.65
CA ASP A 119 20.42 12.31 1.64
C ASP A 119 21.42 11.31 1.04
N ARG A 120 22.58 11.18 1.69
CA ARG A 120 23.58 10.13 1.43
C ARG A 120 23.08 8.82 2.03
N THR A 121 22.65 7.89 1.17
CA THR A 121 22.13 6.59 1.60
C THR A 121 23.23 5.54 1.64
N SER A 122 23.15 4.61 2.60
CA SER A 122 24.05 3.44 2.68
C SER A 122 24.07 2.62 1.38
N TRP A 123 25.24 2.13 1.01
CA TRP A 123 25.46 1.26 -0.15
C TRP A 123 24.55 0.02 -0.15
N LEU A 124 24.35 -0.62 1.01
CA LEU A 124 23.49 -1.80 1.13
C LEU A 124 22.03 -1.50 0.77
N LYS A 125 21.55 -0.30 1.12
CA LYS A 125 20.19 0.15 0.79
C LYS A 125 20.05 0.37 -0.72
N SER A 126 21.06 0.96 -1.36
CA SER A 126 21.09 1.15 -2.82
C SER A 126 21.07 -0.19 -3.56
N ILE A 127 21.87 -1.18 -3.11
CA ILE A 127 21.87 -2.54 -3.68
C ILE A 127 20.49 -3.19 -3.53
N SER A 128 19.89 -3.12 -2.35
CA SER A 128 18.56 -3.70 -2.11
C SER A 128 17.50 -3.10 -3.04
N VAL A 129 17.50 -1.77 -3.19
CA VAL A 129 16.60 -1.05 -4.10
C VAL A 129 16.83 -1.46 -5.56
N LEU A 130 18.09 -1.64 -5.98
CA LEU A 130 18.41 -2.11 -7.33
C LEU A 130 17.88 -3.52 -7.59
N LEU A 131 18.05 -4.44 -6.63
CA LEU A 131 17.54 -5.81 -6.74
C LEU A 131 16.01 -5.84 -6.86
N MET A 132 15.31 -5.00 -6.09
CA MET A 132 13.85 -4.88 -6.20
C MET A 132 13.44 -4.32 -7.56
N LEU A 133 14.14 -3.30 -8.07
CA LEU A 133 13.88 -2.73 -9.39
C LEU A 133 14.10 -3.76 -10.50
N LEU A 134 15.21 -4.50 -10.47
CA LEU A 134 15.49 -5.57 -11.43
C LEU A 134 14.41 -6.65 -11.39
N SER A 135 13.97 -7.05 -10.20
CA SER A 135 12.88 -8.01 -10.04
C SER A 135 11.60 -7.52 -10.72
N ALA A 136 11.16 -6.29 -10.47
CA ALA A 136 9.95 -5.74 -11.08
C ALA A 136 10.04 -5.51 -12.60
N ILE A 137 11.23 -5.23 -13.14
CA ILE A 137 11.41 -5.06 -14.61
C ILE A 137 11.38 -6.40 -15.34
N ASN A 138 11.99 -7.44 -14.78
CA ASN A 138 12.08 -8.75 -15.44
C ASN A 138 10.78 -9.54 -15.31
N LEU A 139 10.07 -9.40 -14.20
CA LEU A 139 8.90 -10.21 -13.87
C LEU A 139 7.79 -10.20 -14.95
N PRO A 140 7.40 -9.07 -15.57
CA PRO A 140 6.38 -9.07 -16.63
C PRO A 140 6.75 -9.91 -17.86
N LEU A 141 8.05 -10.12 -18.13
CA LEU A 141 8.52 -10.94 -19.26
C LEU A 141 8.22 -12.44 -19.06
N PHE A 142 7.98 -12.84 -17.82
CA PHE A 142 7.72 -14.22 -17.42
C PHE A 142 6.28 -14.43 -16.94
N ASP A 143 5.40 -13.42 -17.06
CA ASP A 143 3.99 -13.55 -16.72
C ASP A 143 3.23 -14.23 -17.87
N PRO A 144 2.74 -15.48 -17.70
CA PRO A 144 1.97 -16.16 -18.73
C PRO A 144 0.60 -15.49 -19.01
N GLN A 145 0.12 -14.66 -18.09
CA GLN A 145 -1.15 -13.93 -18.19
C GLN A 145 -0.93 -12.42 -18.33
N PHE A 146 0.18 -12.02 -18.97
CA PHE A 146 0.55 -10.61 -19.11
C PHE A 146 -0.59 -9.77 -19.69
N ASP A 147 -1.05 -8.80 -18.88
CA ASP A 147 -2.06 -7.80 -19.25
C ASP A 147 -1.45 -6.41 -19.10
N TYR A 148 -1.21 -5.75 -20.24
CA TYR A 148 -0.63 -4.41 -20.27
C TYR A 148 -1.41 -3.39 -19.43
N SER A 149 -2.75 -3.43 -19.48
CA SER A 149 -3.59 -2.52 -18.69
C SER A 149 -3.40 -2.77 -17.21
N ALA A 150 -3.35 -4.04 -16.80
CA ALA A 150 -3.14 -4.41 -15.41
C ALA A 150 -1.77 -3.96 -14.88
N TYR A 151 -0.72 -4.09 -15.69
CA TYR A 151 0.62 -3.62 -15.33
C TYR A 151 0.72 -2.09 -15.28
N LEU A 152 -0.01 -1.36 -16.11
CA LEU A 152 -0.15 0.09 -15.97
C LEU A 152 -0.82 0.46 -14.63
N TRP A 153 -1.90 -0.22 -14.26
CA TRP A 153 -2.52 -0.04 -12.94
C TRP A 153 -1.56 -0.41 -11.80
N ALA A 154 -0.75 -1.45 -11.97
CA ALA A 154 0.27 -1.81 -11.00
C ALA A 154 1.29 -0.68 -10.83
N PHE A 155 1.78 -0.08 -11.92
CA PHE A 155 2.68 1.06 -11.86
C PHE A 155 2.06 2.27 -11.12
N CYS A 156 0.81 2.62 -11.43
CA CYS A 156 0.08 3.66 -10.70
C CYS A 156 -0.04 3.34 -9.20
N HIS A 157 -0.31 2.08 -8.86
CA HIS A 157 -0.35 1.60 -7.48
C HIS A 157 1.01 1.77 -6.80
N LEU A 158 2.12 1.37 -7.43
CA LEU A 158 3.48 1.54 -6.87
C LEU A 158 3.80 3.00 -6.60
N PHE A 159 3.44 3.88 -7.54
CA PHE A 159 3.61 5.32 -7.38
C PHE A 159 2.83 5.84 -6.17
N CYS A 160 1.55 5.49 -6.07
CA CYS A 160 0.68 5.93 -4.97
C CYS A 160 1.18 5.41 -3.62
N VAL A 161 1.56 4.13 -3.50
CA VAL A 161 2.11 3.54 -2.28
C VAL A 161 3.41 4.24 -1.89
N GLY A 162 4.32 4.45 -2.85
CA GLY A 162 5.61 5.08 -2.61
C GLY A 162 5.48 6.53 -2.16
N ALA A 163 4.67 7.32 -2.88
CA ALA A 163 4.38 8.70 -2.53
C ALA A 163 3.67 8.82 -1.18
N TYR A 164 2.68 7.96 -0.92
CA TYR A 164 1.95 7.94 0.35
C TYR A 164 2.89 7.69 1.52
N ARG A 165 3.85 6.77 1.36
CA ARG A 165 4.85 6.49 2.40
C ARG A 165 5.74 7.70 2.70
N VAL A 166 6.22 8.40 1.66
CA VAL A 166 7.04 9.60 1.84
C VAL A 166 6.24 10.71 2.51
N PHE A 167 5.01 10.96 2.03
CA PHE A 167 4.09 11.93 2.63
C PHE A 167 3.83 11.62 4.11
N HIS A 168 3.52 10.36 4.43
CA HIS A 168 3.24 9.94 5.80
C HIS A 168 4.44 10.15 6.73
N VAL A 169 5.66 9.86 6.27
CA VAL A 169 6.90 10.09 7.06
C VAL A 169 7.11 11.58 7.31
N GLN A 170 6.95 12.42 6.29
CA GLN A 170 7.12 13.88 6.41
C GLN A 170 6.07 14.50 7.33
N HIS A 171 4.80 14.10 7.19
CA HIS A 171 3.71 14.62 8.02
C HIS A 171 3.83 14.16 9.48
N LYS A 172 4.29 12.92 9.72
CA LYS A 172 4.60 12.45 11.07
C LYS A 172 5.73 13.27 11.72
N ALA A 173 6.77 13.63 10.96
CA ALA A 173 7.87 14.46 11.45
C ALA A 173 7.45 15.91 11.72
N SER A 174 6.47 16.45 10.99
CA SER A 174 5.97 17.82 11.18
C SER A 174 5.03 18.00 12.39
N ASN A 175 4.46 16.91 12.93
CA ASN A 175 3.55 16.94 14.08
C ASN A 175 4.17 16.36 15.38
N LEU A 176 5.48 16.10 15.37
CA LEU A 176 6.30 15.78 16.55
C LEU A 176 7.07 17.04 16.95
#